data_AF-A0A6C0TXH1-F1
#
_entry.id   AF-A0A6C0TXH1-F1
#
_cell.length_a   1.000
_cell.length_b   1.000
_cell.length_c   1.000
_cell.angle_alpha   90.00
_cell.angle_beta   90.00
_cell.angle_gamma   90.00
#
_symmetry.space_group_name_H-M   'P 1'
#
loop_
_entity.id
_entity.type
_entity.pdbx_description
1 polymer ?
#
loop_
_entity_poly.entity_id
_entity_poly.type
_entity_poly.pdbx_seq_one_letter_code
_entity_poly.pdbx_strand_id
1 'polypeptide(L)' 'MSEAERMRLVELASEYDTPQVRALLGLILDSGGQDVATLKKTLNPTTIYKLPVDKGAWPLAKDWNIR' A
#
# COMPACT_ATOMS: atom_id res chain seq x y z
N MET A 1 -7.50 8.01 -11.87
CA MET A 1 -6.09 7.72 -12.19
C MET A 1 -6.09 6.78 -13.38
N SER A 2 -5.27 7.04 -14.39
CA SER A 2 -5.10 6.15 -15.53
C SER A 2 -4.30 4.91 -15.15
N GLU A 3 -4.40 3.85 -15.96
CA GLU A 3 -3.62 2.62 -15.74
C GLU A 3 -2.11 2.86 -15.80
N ALA A 4 -1.65 3.70 -16.73
CA ALA A 4 -0.24 4.05 -16.88
C ALA A 4 0.31 4.79 -15.64
N GLU A 5 -0.46 5.73 -15.08
CA GLU A 5 -0.08 6.40 -13.84
C GLU A 5 -0.01 5.42 -12.67
N ARG A 6 -0.95 4.48 -12.57
CA ARG A 6 -0.93 3.43 -11.55
C ARG A 6 0.33 2.57 -11.66
N MET A 7 0.65 2.09 -12.85
CA MET A 7 1.82 1.25 -13.07
C MET A 7 3.11 1.97 -12.67
N ARG A 8 3.23 3.25 -13.04
CA ARG A 8 4.38 4.07 -12.68
C ARG A 8 4.53 4.26 -11.18
N LEU A 9 3.43 4.43 -10.43
CA LEU A 9 3.47 4.52 -8.97
C LEU A 9 3.91 3.20 -8.33
N VAL A 10 3.43 2.07 -8.84
CA VAL A 10 3.81 0.73 -8.35
C VAL A 10 5.29 0.45 -8.63
N GLU A 11 5.77 0.77 -9.83
CA GLU A 11 7.17 0.65 -10.23
C GLU A 11 8.06 1.49 -9.31
N LEU A 12 7.72 2.77 -9.16
CA LEU A 12 8.45 3.69 -8.28
C LEU A 12 8.48 3.17 -6.83
N ALA A 13 7.35 2.71 -6.27
CA ALA A 13 7.31 2.15 -4.92
C ALA A 13 8.11 0.84 -4.78
N SER A 14 8.34 0.11 -5.88
CA SER A 14 9.15 -1.10 -5.91
C SER A 14 10.64 -0.80 -6.00
N GLU A 15 11.02 0.34 -6.59
CA GLU A 15 12.40 0.86 -6.60
C GLU A 15 12.83 1.41 -5.22
N TYR A 16 11.89 1.91 -4.43
CA TYR A 16 12.16 2.30 -3.05
C TYR A 16 12.25 1.07 -2.13
N ASP A 17 13.40 0.90 -1.46
CA ASP A 17 13.67 -0.16 -0.49
C ASP A 17 12.84 -0.08 0.82
N THR A 18 11.75 0.67 0.83
CA THR A 18 10.95 0.96 2.03
C THR A 18 9.60 0.24 1.95
N PRO A 19 9.40 -0.90 2.66
CA PRO A 19 8.12 -1.62 2.66
C PRO A 19 6.93 -0.79 3.15
N GLN A 20 7.18 0.24 3.95
CA GLN A 20 6.15 1.18 4.42
C GLN A 20 5.53 1.98 3.27
N VAL A 21 6.33 2.37 2.25
CA VAL A 21 5.84 3.08 1.06
C VAL A 21 4.92 2.18 0.26
N ARG A 22 5.31 0.92 0.07
CA ARG A 22 4.50 -0.10 -0.61
C ARG A 22 3.20 -0.39 0.15
N ALA A 23 3.25 -0.45 1.48
CA ALA A 23 2.08 -0.64 2.31
C ALA A 23 1.11 0.55 2.24
N LEU A 24 1.63 1.78 2.29
CA LEU A 24 0.81 2.99 2.20
C LEU A 24 0.20 3.17 0.81
N LEU A 25 1.00 2.98 -0.25
CA LEU A 25 0.50 3.02 -1.63
C LEU A 25 -0.58 1.96 -1.85
N GLY A 26 -0.34 0.75 -1.35
CA GLY A 26 -1.31 -0.33 -1.35
C GLY A 26 -2.63 0.06 -0.70
N LEU A 27 -2.59 0.62 0.51
CA LEU A 27 -3.77 1.13 1.22
C LEU A 27 -4.56 2.15 0.39
N ILE A 28 -3.87 3.10 -0.24
CA ILE A 28 -4.50 4.15 -1.08
C ILE A 28 -5.21 3.52 -2.29
N LEU A 29 -4.53 2.61 -2.99
CA LEU A 29 -5.06 1.95 -4.18
C LEU A 29 -6.23 1.01 -3.87
N ASP A 30 -6.10 0.22 -2.80
CA ASP A 30 -7.14 -0.73 -2.33
C ASP A 30 -8.41 0.01 -1.92
N SER A 31 -8.26 1.13 -1.20
CA SER A 31 -9.40 2.00 -0.83
C SER A 31 -10.09 2.62 -2.03
N GLY A 32 -9.39 2.74 -3.17
CA GLY A 32 -9.94 3.17 -4.45
C GLY A 32 -10.45 2.03 -5.34
N GLY A 33 -10.56 0.81 -4.81
CA GLY A 33 -11.05 -0.37 -5.54
C GLY A 33 -10.12 -0.87 -6.64
N GLN A 34 -8.83 -0.52 -6.58
CA GLN A 34 -7.85 -0.94 -7.58
C GLN A 34 -7.27 -2.32 -7.24
N ASP A 35 -6.81 -3.06 -8.25
CA ASP A 35 -6.05 -4.28 -8.00
C ASP A 35 -4.70 -3.95 -7.34
N VAL A 36 -4.36 -4.71 -6.30
CA VAL A 36 -3.22 -4.49 -5.41
C VAL A 36 -2.50 -5.80 -5.07
N ALA A 37 -2.85 -6.91 -5.73
CA ALA A 37 -2.32 -8.23 -5.43
C ALA A 37 -0.80 -8.29 -5.51
N THR A 38 -0.21 -7.64 -6.52
CA THR A 38 1.25 -7.59 -6.71
C THR A 38 1.94 -6.86 -5.56
N LEU A 39 1.44 -5.69 -5.14
CA LEU A 39 2.00 -4.94 -4.02
C LEU A 39 1.93 -5.74 -2.71
N LYS A 40 0.79 -6.39 -2.46
CA LYS A 40 0.56 -7.16 -1.22
C LYS A 40 1.54 -8.33 -1.08
N LYS A 41 1.92 -8.97 -2.19
CA LYS A 41 2.94 -10.04 -2.23
C LYS A 41 4.35 -9.56 -1.89
N THR A 42 4.65 -8.28 -2.04
CA THR A 42 5.99 -7.74 -1.73
C THR A 42 6.20 -7.44 -0.25
N LEU A 43 5.14 -7.46 0.56
CA LEU A 43 5.20 -7.13 1.98
C LEU A 43 5.46 -8.37 2.82
N ASN A 44 6.22 -8.20 3.90
CA ASN A 44 6.35 -9.24 4.90
C ASN A 44 5.03 -9.31 5.72
N PRO A 45 4.34 -10.47 5.77
CA PRO A 45 3.04 -10.59 6.41
C PRO A 45 3.08 -10.37 7.93
N THR A 46 4.23 -10.52 8.58
CA THR A 46 4.37 -10.36 10.04
C THR A 46 4.86 -8.98 10.46
N THR A 47 5.35 -8.16 9.52
CA THR A 47 5.86 -6.82 9.83
C THR A 47 4.70 -5.85 10.01
N ILE A 48 4.71 -5.10 11.12
CA ILE A 48 3.75 -4.02 11.40
C ILE A 48 4.41 -2.66 11.12
N TYR A 49 3.73 -1.82 10.35
CA TYR A 49 4.18 -0.48 9.98
C TYR A 49 3.48 0.57 10.85
N LYS A 50 4.25 1.27 11.67
CA LYS A 50 3.76 2.33 12.57
C LYS A 50 3.58 3.66 11.84
N LEU A 51 2.64 3.71 10.90
CA LEU A 51 2.32 4.94 10.16
C LEU A 51 1.16 5.69 10.83
N PRO A 52 1.24 7.02 10.97
CA PRO A 52 0.20 7.82 11.61
C PRO A 52 -0.97 8.04 10.64
N VAL A 53 -1.79 7.01 10.44
CA VAL A 53 -3.02 7.09 9.63
C VAL A 53 -4.25 7.11 10.54
N ASP A 54 -5.27 7.88 10.15
CA ASP A 54 -6.56 7.84 10.82
C ASP A 54 -7.28 6.53 10.50
N LYS A 55 -7.43 5.67 11.50
CA LYS A 55 -8.06 4.34 11.35
C LYS A 55 -9.56 4.42 11.08
N GLY A 56 -10.22 5.52 11.43
CA GLY A 56 -11.62 5.76 11.10
C GLY A 56 -11.80 6.12 9.62
N ALA A 57 -10.89 6.93 9.07
CA ALA A 57 -10.88 7.26 7.65
C ALA A 57 -10.34 6.14 6.76
N TRP A 58 -9.45 5.28 7.29
CA TRP A 58 -8.77 4.22 6.55
C TRP A 58 -9.02 2.82 7.15
N PRO A 59 -10.23 2.26 6.98
CA PRO A 59 -10.60 0.98 7.58
C PRO A 59 -9.78 -0.21 7.09
N LEU A 60 -9.19 -0.11 5.88
CA LEU A 60 -8.34 -1.14 5.27
C LEU A 60 -6.89 -1.11 5.79
N ALA A 61 -6.49 -0.13 6.63
CA ALA A 61 -5.10 0.00 7.10
C ALA A 61 -4.56 -1.27 7.77
N LYS A 62 -5.42 -1.99 8.51
CA LYS A 62 -5.06 -3.25 9.18
C LYS A 62 -4.66 -4.36 8.19
N ASP A 63 -5.25 -4.37 7.00
CA ASP A 63 -5.03 -5.38 5.95
C ASP A 63 -3.72 -5.13 5.19
N TRP A 64 -3.13 -3.96 5.42
CA TRP A 64 -1.82 -3.51 4.94
C TRP A 64 -0.77 -3.48 6.05
N ASN A 65 -1.07 -4.10 7.20
CA ASN A 65 -0.23 -4.13 8.39
C ASN A 65 0.12 -2.75 8.98
N ILE A 66 -0.71 -1.73 8.74
CA ILE A 66 -0.50 -0.37 9.26
C ILE A 66 -1.29 -0.19 10.55
N ARG A 67 -0.60 0.03 11.69
CA ARG A 67 -1.23 0.07 13.03
C ARG A 67 -0.48 0.94 14.03
#